data_AF-N8W7D0-F1
#
_entry.id   AF-N8W7D0-F1
#
_cell.length_a   1.000
_cell.length_b   1.000
_cell.length_c   1.000
_cell.angle_alpha   90.00
_cell.angle_beta   90.00
_cell.angle_gamma   90.00
#
_symmetry.space_group_name_H-M   'P 1'
#
loop_
_entity.id
_entity.type
_entity.pdbx_description
1 polymer ?
#
loop_
_entity_poly.entity_id
_entity_poly.type
_entity_poly.pdbx_seq_one_letter_code
_entity_poly.pdbx_strand_id
1 'polypeptide(L)'
;MQRLLQDFSIPAVFAGFITFLIGISVSAILVIQGAQSLGANTAQISSWFWALGLAIGLSGLILSWKYKYPVATAWSTPGIALIIASTGHYDLYEAIGAFLVCGIAIAIVGFSGIFQKLLAHIPQSLTCAMLAGILLKFGIQIFSSLESHLGFILSMLVIYLVSKRLFPRYSIVLTVILGAVICPLFIDFKLQSITWSLTQPVWMQPSFSWSAILGLALPLFVINMTSQNLPGIAMIKSYGYHPHVN
;
A
#
# COMPACT_ATOMS: atom_id res chain seq x y z
N MET A 1 7.95 -20.45 21.98
CA MET A 1 7.86 -19.02 22.36
C MET A 1 9.16 -18.45 22.94
N GLN A 2 9.99 -19.21 23.68
CA GLN A 2 11.26 -18.72 24.23
C GLN A 2 12.23 -18.09 23.21
N ARG A 3 12.24 -18.56 21.95
CA ARG A 3 13.05 -17.96 20.86
C ARG A 3 12.52 -16.59 20.39
N LEU A 4 11.20 -16.33 20.42
CA LEU A 4 10.65 -15.03 20.00
C LEU A 4 11.04 -13.89 20.94
N LEU A 5 11.12 -14.16 22.24
CA LEU A 5 11.59 -13.20 23.24
C LEU A 5 13.10 -12.95 23.11
N GLN A 6 13.86 -13.92 22.62
CA GLN A 6 15.30 -13.79 22.36
C GLN A 6 15.61 -13.07 21.04
N ASP A 7 14.72 -13.17 20.05
CA ASP A 7 14.80 -12.44 18.78
C ASP A 7 14.34 -10.97 18.91
N PHE A 8 13.78 -10.59 20.06
CA PHE A 8 13.36 -9.22 20.32
C PHE A 8 14.57 -8.31 20.55
N SER A 9 14.77 -7.35 19.65
CA SER A 9 15.78 -6.31 19.80
C SER A 9 15.17 -4.94 19.55
N ILE A 10 15.64 -3.93 20.28
CA ILE A 10 15.23 -2.53 20.08
C ILE A 10 15.37 -2.12 18.60
N PRO A 11 16.48 -2.43 17.90
CA PRO A 11 16.60 -2.14 16.48
C PRO A 11 15.53 -2.80 15.60
N ALA A 12 15.11 -4.03 15.90
CA ALA A 12 14.05 -4.72 15.15
C ALA A 12 12.68 -4.06 15.34
N VAL A 13 12.36 -3.63 16.57
CA VAL A 13 11.13 -2.87 16.85
C VAL A 13 11.10 -1.57 16.07
N PHE A 14 12.19 -0.80 16.11
CA PHE A 14 12.29 0.44 15.34
C PHE A 14 12.23 0.20 13.84
N ALA A 15 12.86 -0.86 13.32
CA ALA A 15 12.78 -1.20 11.90
C ALA A 15 11.34 -1.52 11.47
N GLY A 16 10.62 -2.33 12.25
CA GLY A 16 9.20 -2.63 12.00
C GLY A 16 8.32 -1.39 12.08
N PHE A 17 8.52 -0.55 13.09
CA PHE A 17 7.78 0.70 13.25
C PHE A 17 8.02 1.69 12.10
N ILE A 18 9.29 1.86 11.67
CA ILE A 18 9.63 2.72 10.52
C ILE A 18 9.02 2.15 9.24
N THR A 19 9.04 0.83 9.06
CA THR A 19 8.42 0.16 7.90
C THR A 19 6.92 0.45 7.85
N PHE A 20 6.23 0.34 8.99
CA PHE A 20 4.82 0.68 9.14
C PHE A 20 4.54 2.16 8.84
N LEU A 21 5.29 3.07 9.46
CA LEU A 21 5.13 4.51 9.27
C LEU A 21 5.30 4.89 7.80
N ILE A 22 6.36 4.43 7.15
CA ILE A 22 6.59 4.70 5.74
C ILE A 22 5.45 4.14 4.89
N GLY A 23 5.00 2.91 5.17
CA GLY A 23 3.88 2.29 4.46
C GLY A 23 2.59 3.11 4.53
N ILE A 24 2.18 3.52 5.73
CA ILE A 24 0.98 4.35 5.94
C ILE A 24 1.14 5.74 5.32
N SER A 25 2.23 6.44 5.62
CA SER A 25 2.41 7.83 5.23
C SER A 25 2.43 8.05 3.72
N VAL A 26 2.91 7.07 2.95
CA VAL A 26 3.07 7.22 1.49
C VAL A 26 1.74 7.14 0.75
N SER A 27 0.77 6.36 1.23
CA SER A 27 -0.39 6.02 0.39
C SER A 27 -1.71 5.76 1.12
N ALA A 28 -1.78 5.92 2.44
CA ALA A 28 -3.06 5.76 3.16
C ALA A 28 -4.15 6.70 2.63
N ILE A 29 -3.80 7.95 2.26
CA ILE A 29 -4.76 8.88 1.68
C ILE A 29 -5.35 8.36 0.37
N LEU A 30 -4.56 7.65 -0.43
CA LEU A 30 -5.03 7.04 -1.68
C LEU A 30 -5.99 5.90 -1.39
N VAL A 31 -5.73 5.09 -0.35
CA VAL A 31 -6.64 4.01 0.06
C VAL A 31 -8.00 4.60 0.46
N ILE A 32 -8.00 5.71 1.22
CA ILE A 32 -9.23 6.43 1.57
C ILE A 32 -9.94 6.92 0.31
N GLN A 33 -9.22 7.59 -0.60
CA GLN A 33 -9.79 8.10 -1.85
C GLN A 33 -10.34 6.99 -2.74
N GLY A 34 -9.64 5.86 -2.85
CA GLY A 34 -10.08 4.69 -3.61
C GLY A 34 -11.32 4.03 -3.01
N ALA A 35 -11.44 4.02 -1.69
CA ALA A 35 -12.66 3.55 -1.03
C ALA A 35 -13.83 4.51 -1.26
N GLN A 36 -13.59 5.82 -1.14
CA GLN A 36 -14.60 6.86 -1.40
C GLN A 36 -15.06 6.85 -2.86
N SER A 37 -14.16 6.60 -3.82
CA SER A 37 -14.52 6.52 -5.24
C SER A 37 -15.42 5.33 -5.58
N LEU A 38 -15.43 4.30 -4.72
CA LEU A 38 -16.34 3.16 -4.78
C LEU A 38 -17.64 3.38 -3.99
N GLY A 39 -17.84 4.56 -3.40
CA GLY A 39 -19.02 4.89 -2.60
C GLY A 39 -18.96 4.45 -1.13
N ALA A 40 -17.78 4.08 -0.61
CA ALA A 40 -17.65 3.67 0.79
C ALA A 40 -17.91 4.84 1.76
N ASN A 41 -18.68 4.58 2.81
CA ASN A 41 -18.88 5.52 3.91
C ASN A 41 -17.75 5.44 4.97
N THR A 42 -17.73 6.37 5.92
CA THR A 42 -16.69 6.45 6.97
C THR A 42 -16.55 5.17 7.80
N ALA A 43 -17.65 4.50 8.12
CA ALA A 43 -17.62 3.25 8.89
C ALA A 43 -17.00 2.11 8.08
N GLN A 44 -17.33 2.00 6.80
CA GLN A 44 -16.75 1.03 5.87
C GLN A 44 -15.26 1.28 5.63
N ILE A 45 -14.84 2.55 5.44
CA ILE A 45 -13.42 2.92 5.29
C ILE A 45 -12.65 2.52 6.55
N SER A 46 -13.18 2.84 7.74
CA SER A 46 -12.55 2.48 9.01
C SER A 46 -12.42 0.96 9.15
N SER A 47 -13.50 0.22 8.88
CA SER A 47 -13.48 -1.26 8.86
C SER A 47 -12.48 -1.82 7.84
N TRP A 48 -12.32 -1.18 6.69
CA TRP A 48 -11.37 -1.60 5.66
C TRP A 48 -9.93 -1.41 6.15
N PHE A 49 -9.60 -0.27 6.76
CA PHE A 49 -8.29 -0.06 7.39
C PHE A 49 -8.00 -1.06 8.51
N TRP A 50 -9.02 -1.38 9.32
CA TRP A 50 -8.91 -2.42 10.35
C TRP A 50 -8.54 -3.78 9.73
N ALA A 51 -9.26 -4.18 8.67
CA ALA A 51 -9.00 -5.43 7.98
C ALA A 51 -7.62 -5.45 7.29
N LEU A 52 -7.24 -4.35 6.62
CA LEU A 52 -5.92 -4.20 5.99
C LEU A 52 -4.79 -4.27 7.03
N GLY A 53 -4.91 -3.54 8.13
CA GLY A 53 -3.91 -3.52 9.19
C GLY A 53 -3.68 -4.91 9.79
N LEU A 54 -4.76 -5.63 10.10
CA LEU A 54 -4.67 -7.00 10.59
C LEU A 54 -4.11 -7.96 9.53
N ALA A 55 -4.60 -7.89 8.30
CA ALA A 55 -4.14 -8.78 7.23
C ALA A 55 -2.65 -8.58 6.91
N ILE A 56 -2.20 -7.32 6.80
CA ILE A 56 -0.79 -6.98 6.55
C ILE A 56 0.07 -7.40 7.75
N GLY A 57 -0.31 -7.01 8.96
CA GLY A 57 0.45 -7.34 10.17
C GLY A 57 0.58 -8.85 10.39
N LEU A 58 -0.53 -9.59 10.29
CA LEU A 58 -0.54 -11.03 10.48
C LEU A 58 0.20 -11.75 9.35
N SER A 59 -0.03 -11.40 8.08
CA SER A 59 0.66 -12.04 6.96
C SER A 59 2.17 -11.79 7.01
N GLY A 60 2.60 -10.55 7.25
CA GLY A 60 4.03 -10.21 7.39
C GLY A 60 4.68 -10.98 8.54
N LEU A 61 4.02 -11.05 9.69
CA LEU A 61 4.49 -11.80 10.86
C LEU A 61 4.58 -13.31 10.57
N ILE A 62 3.52 -13.90 10.04
CA ILE A 62 3.44 -15.35 9.76
C ILE A 62 4.48 -15.74 8.71
N LEU A 63 4.59 -14.98 7.62
CA LEU A 63 5.53 -15.27 6.54
C LEU A 63 6.98 -15.10 6.99
N SER A 64 7.28 -14.02 7.72
CA SER A 64 8.63 -13.81 8.29
C SER A 64 8.99 -14.91 9.27
N TRP A 65 8.05 -15.31 10.13
CA TRP A 65 8.27 -16.38 11.10
C TRP A 65 8.45 -17.75 10.44
N LYS A 66 7.66 -18.06 9.41
CA LYS A 66 7.72 -19.32 8.68
C LYS A 66 9.00 -19.44 7.86
N TYR A 67 9.36 -18.41 7.11
CA TYR A 67 10.46 -18.48 6.15
C TYR A 67 11.81 -17.96 6.65
N LYS A 68 11.85 -17.36 7.84
CA LYS A 68 13.10 -16.91 8.51
C LYS A 68 13.86 -15.80 7.76
N TYR A 69 13.18 -15.03 6.92
CA TYR A 69 13.69 -13.79 6.32
C TYR A 69 12.63 -12.68 6.45
N PRO A 70 13.01 -11.39 6.41
CA PRO A 70 12.08 -10.28 6.63
C PRO A 70 11.10 -10.16 5.46
N VAL A 71 9.85 -10.54 5.68
CA VAL A 71 8.76 -10.39 4.72
C VAL A 71 7.87 -9.24 5.16
N ALA A 72 7.92 -8.15 4.39
CA ALA A 72 6.98 -7.04 4.53
C ALA A 72 5.87 -7.19 3.50
N THR A 73 4.63 -7.32 3.96
CA THR A 73 3.44 -7.25 3.11
C THR A 73 2.87 -5.84 3.14
N ALA A 74 2.15 -5.46 2.09
CA ALA A 74 1.51 -4.16 1.97
C ALA A 74 0.30 -4.26 1.03
N TRP A 75 -0.53 -3.21 1.00
CA TRP A 75 -1.51 -3.04 -0.06
C TRP A 75 -0.83 -2.64 -1.37
N SER A 76 -1.59 -2.65 -2.47
CA SER A 76 -1.08 -2.30 -3.79
C SER A 76 -1.39 -0.85 -4.17
N THR A 77 -0.42 0.06 -4.02
CA THR A 77 -0.58 1.46 -4.42
C THR A 77 -0.95 1.62 -5.91
N PRO A 78 -0.29 0.90 -6.84
CA PRO A 78 -0.75 0.77 -8.22
C PRO A 78 -2.21 0.30 -8.37
N GLY A 79 -2.63 -0.68 -7.56
CA GLY A 79 -4.00 -1.19 -7.58
C GLY A 79 -5.02 -0.15 -7.10
N ILE A 80 -4.68 0.64 -6.08
CA ILE A 80 -5.52 1.76 -5.63
C ILE A 80 -5.65 2.82 -6.72
N ALA A 81 -4.56 3.15 -7.42
CA ALA A 81 -4.60 4.10 -8.53
C ALA A 81 -5.52 3.64 -9.66
N LEU A 82 -5.55 2.32 -9.95
CA LEU A 82 -6.49 1.71 -10.89
C LEU A 82 -7.93 1.85 -10.41
N ILE A 83 -8.22 1.55 -9.13
CA ILE A 83 -9.57 1.70 -8.56
C ILE A 83 -10.07 3.14 -8.72
N ILE A 84 -9.23 4.13 -8.39
CA ILE A 84 -9.55 5.55 -8.57
C ILE A 84 -9.76 5.89 -10.06
N ALA A 85 -8.97 5.30 -10.97
CA ALA A 85 -9.16 5.51 -12.40
C ALA A 85 -10.49 4.92 -12.93
N SER A 86 -11.02 3.89 -12.28
CA SER A 86 -12.29 3.23 -12.60
C SER A 86 -13.50 3.80 -11.86
N THR A 87 -13.39 5.00 -11.28
CA THR A 87 -14.48 5.66 -10.54
C THR A 87 -15.77 5.68 -11.36
N GLY A 88 -16.90 5.39 -10.71
CA GLY A 88 -18.23 5.41 -11.33
C GLY A 88 -18.58 4.19 -12.19
N HIS A 89 -17.64 3.26 -12.41
CA HIS A 89 -17.90 2.04 -13.18
C HIS A 89 -18.30 0.84 -12.30
N TYR A 90 -17.90 0.85 -11.03
CA TYR A 90 -18.10 -0.24 -10.08
C TYR A 90 -18.43 0.32 -8.69
N ASP A 91 -19.27 -0.38 -7.94
CA ASP A 91 -19.51 -0.08 -6.54
C ASP A 91 -18.52 -0.81 -5.60
N LEU A 92 -18.59 -0.48 -4.31
CA LEU A 92 -17.76 -1.10 -3.27
C LEU A 92 -17.92 -2.63 -3.21
N TYR A 93 -19.13 -3.15 -3.37
CA TYR A 93 -19.41 -4.57 -3.19
C TYR A 93 -18.92 -5.40 -4.38
N GLU A 94 -19.07 -4.88 -5.60
CA GLU A 94 -18.49 -5.44 -6.81
C GLU A 94 -16.96 -5.44 -6.75
N ALA A 95 -16.37 -4.34 -6.27
CA ALA A 95 -14.92 -4.25 -6.08
C ALA A 95 -14.42 -5.27 -5.06
N ILE A 96 -15.12 -5.49 -3.94
CA ILE A 96 -14.78 -6.53 -2.96
C ILE A 96 -14.86 -7.92 -3.60
N GLY A 97 -15.88 -8.20 -4.40
CA GLY A 97 -15.98 -9.45 -5.17
C GLY A 97 -14.78 -9.64 -6.11
N ALA A 98 -14.39 -8.60 -6.83
CA ALA A 98 -13.20 -8.61 -7.67
C ALA A 98 -11.90 -8.81 -6.87
N PHE A 99 -11.75 -8.22 -5.69
CA PHE A 99 -10.59 -8.43 -4.82
C PHE A 99 -10.49 -9.87 -4.32
N LEU A 100 -11.62 -10.49 -3.97
CA LEU A 100 -11.67 -11.90 -3.58
C LEU A 100 -11.25 -12.81 -4.73
N VAL A 101 -11.81 -12.60 -5.93
CA VAL A 101 -11.44 -13.36 -7.12
C VAL A 101 -9.95 -13.19 -7.45
N CYS A 102 -9.44 -11.96 -7.41
CA CYS A 102 -8.02 -11.67 -7.58
C CYS A 102 -7.18 -12.41 -6.54
N GLY A 103 -7.56 -12.36 -5.25
CA GLY A 103 -6.83 -13.02 -4.16
C GLY A 103 -6.80 -14.55 -4.33
N ILE A 104 -7.91 -15.16 -4.74
CA ILE A 104 -8.00 -16.58 -5.05
C ILE A 104 -7.09 -16.93 -6.24
N ALA A 105 -7.12 -16.13 -7.31
CA ALA A 105 -6.24 -16.34 -8.47
C ALA A 105 -4.76 -16.24 -8.09
N ILE A 106 -4.38 -15.25 -7.28
CA ILE A 106 -3.03 -15.11 -6.73
C ILE A 106 -2.65 -16.36 -5.92
N ALA A 107 -3.53 -16.85 -5.05
CA ALA A 107 -3.29 -18.04 -4.25
C ALA A 107 -3.10 -19.29 -5.10
N ILE A 108 -3.98 -19.53 -6.09
CA ILE A 108 -3.87 -20.66 -7.03
C ILE A 108 -2.53 -20.63 -7.75
N VAL A 109 -2.12 -19.47 -8.29
CA VAL A 109 -0.84 -19.34 -9.00
C VAL A 109 0.36 -19.49 -8.06
N GLY A 110 0.29 -18.94 -6.84
CA GLY A 110 1.35 -19.07 -5.84
C GLY A 110 1.55 -20.51 -5.36
N PHE A 111 0.47 -21.25 -5.13
CA PHE A 111 0.53 -22.64 -4.65
C PHE A 111 0.75 -23.68 -5.76
N SER A 112 0.41 -23.37 -7.01
CA SER A 112 0.61 -24.29 -8.15
C SER A 112 2.06 -24.38 -8.65
N GLY A 113 2.94 -23.47 -8.23
CA GLY A 113 4.33 -23.40 -8.71
C GLY A 113 4.48 -22.93 -10.16
N ILE A 114 3.40 -22.44 -10.77
CA ILE A 114 3.42 -21.87 -12.13
C ILE A 114 3.86 -20.39 -12.09
N PHE A 115 3.96 -19.79 -10.91
CA PHE A 115 4.31 -18.38 -10.72
C PHE A 115 5.50 -17.90 -11.55
N GLN A 116 6.65 -18.58 -11.49
CA GLN A 116 7.83 -18.23 -12.30
C GLN A 116 7.57 -18.35 -13.81
N LYS A 117 6.86 -19.39 -14.25
CA LYS A 117 6.50 -19.59 -15.66
C LYS A 117 5.58 -18.48 -16.15
N LEU A 118 4.57 -18.11 -15.37
CA LEU A 118 3.62 -17.06 -15.73
C LEU A 118 4.33 -15.70 -15.81
N LEU A 119 5.20 -15.41 -14.85
CA LEU A 119 5.98 -14.16 -14.85
C LEU A 119 6.91 -14.05 -16.04
N ALA A 120 7.54 -15.14 -16.47
CA ALA A 120 8.40 -15.15 -17.65
C ALA A 120 7.66 -14.74 -18.94
N HIS A 121 6.33 -14.84 -18.98
CA HIS A 121 5.53 -14.45 -20.13
C HIS A 121 5.10 -12.98 -20.11
N ILE A 122 5.22 -12.28 -18.98
CA ILE A 122 4.80 -10.87 -18.90
C ILE A 122 5.95 -9.99 -19.39
N PRO A 123 5.79 -9.24 -20.50
CA PRO A 123 6.86 -8.42 -21.04
C PRO A 123 7.33 -7.38 -20.02
N GLN A 124 8.64 -7.22 -19.88
CA GLN A 124 9.22 -6.18 -19.03
C GLN A 124 8.73 -4.78 -19.45
N SER A 125 8.51 -4.56 -20.74
CA SER A 125 7.95 -3.32 -21.29
C SER A 125 6.57 -3.00 -20.71
N LEU A 126 5.69 -3.99 -20.52
CA LEU A 126 4.38 -3.79 -19.91
C LEU A 126 4.52 -3.37 -18.44
N THR A 127 5.38 -4.06 -17.69
CA THR A 127 5.64 -3.74 -16.28
C THR A 127 6.18 -2.31 -16.12
N CYS A 128 7.15 -1.92 -16.95
CA CYS A 128 7.69 -0.56 -16.99
C CYS A 128 6.63 0.47 -17.40
N ALA A 129 5.80 0.17 -18.40
CA ALA A 129 4.73 1.06 -18.85
C ALA A 129 3.66 1.27 -17.77
N MET A 130 3.29 0.21 -17.04
CA MET A 130 2.33 0.29 -15.93
C MET A 130 2.88 1.14 -14.78
N LEU A 131 4.14 0.92 -14.38
CA LEU A 131 4.80 1.74 -13.36
C LEU A 131 4.89 3.20 -13.81
N ALA A 132 5.29 3.45 -15.06
CA ALA A 132 5.39 4.78 -15.63
C ALA A 132 4.04 5.50 -15.66
N GLY A 133 2.97 4.85 -16.14
CA GLY A 133 1.63 5.46 -16.20
C GLY A 133 1.11 5.86 -14.83
N ILE A 134 1.34 5.02 -13.82
CA ILE A 134 0.91 5.27 -12.44
C ILE A 134 1.74 6.40 -11.81
N LEU A 135 3.08 6.34 -11.92
CA LEU A 135 3.97 7.39 -11.41
C LEU A 135 3.75 8.74 -12.12
N LEU A 136 3.47 8.73 -13.42
CA LEU A 136 3.18 9.93 -14.20
C LEU A 136 1.90 10.60 -13.72
N LYS A 137 0.81 9.84 -13.52
CA LYS A 137 -0.44 10.38 -12.98
C LYS A 137 -0.21 11.05 -11.62
N PHE A 138 0.54 10.42 -10.72
CA PHE A 138 0.91 11.03 -9.44
C PHE A 138 1.75 12.30 -9.61
N GLY A 139 2.75 12.27 -10.50
CA GLY A 139 3.59 13.42 -10.79
C GLY A 139 2.78 14.61 -11.32
N ILE A 140 1.85 14.38 -12.25
CA ILE A 140 0.96 15.41 -12.80
C ILE A 140 0.02 15.96 -11.72
N GLN A 141 -0.54 15.10 -10.88
CA GLN A 141 -1.50 15.52 -9.84
C GLN A 141 -0.88 16.48 -8.81
N ILE A 142 0.43 16.39 -8.54
CA ILE A 142 1.14 17.34 -7.68
C ILE A 142 1.04 18.78 -8.24
N PHE A 143 1.07 18.98 -9.56
CA PHE A 143 0.95 20.31 -10.16
C PHE A 143 -0.42 20.94 -9.93
N SER A 144 -1.50 20.14 -9.96
CA SER A 144 -2.83 20.65 -9.59
C SER A 144 -2.90 21.08 -8.13
N SER A 145 -2.16 20.44 -7.23
CA SER A 145 -2.08 20.84 -5.81
C SER A 145 -1.11 21.99 -5.55
N LEU A 146 -0.15 22.24 -6.45
CA LEU A 146 0.78 23.36 -6.35
C LEU A 146 0.08 24.70 -6.51
N GLU A 147 -0.98 24.79 -7.33
CA GLU A 147 -1.73 26.04 -7.50
C GLU A 147 -2.34 26.54 -6.19
N SER A 148 -2.85 25.64 -5.34
CA SER A 148 -3.50 26.00 -4.08
C SER A 148 -2.57 25.97 -2.85
N HIS A 149 -1.49 25.20 -2.87
CA HIS A 149 -0.67 24.93 -1.68
C HIS A 149 0.86 24.97 -1.92
N LEU A 150 1.31 25.85 -2.83
CA LEU A 150 2.73 25.98 -3.20
C LEU A 150 3.68 26.08 -2.01
N GLY A 151 3.38 26.98 -1.06
CA GLY A 151 4.23 27.21 0.12
C GLY A 151 4.41 25.95 0.98
N PHE A 152 3.33 25.21 1.21
CA PHE A 152 3.37 23.97 1.98
C PHE A 152 4.18 22.89 1.24
N ILE A 153 3.95 22.72 -0.07
CA ILE A 153 4.66 21.71 -0.87
C ILE A 153 6.17 22.00 -0.93
N LEU A 154 6.56 23.26 -1.13
CA LEU A 154 7.98 23.63 -1.10
C LEU A 154 8.61 23.41 0.28
N SER A 155 7.90 23.74 1.36
CA SER A 155 8.40 23.50 2.71
C SER A 155 8.61 22.01 2.99
N MET A 156 7.71 21.14 2.51
CA MET A 156 7.87 19.68 2.53
C MET A 156 9.10 19.21 1.77
N LEU A 157 9.33 19.76 0.57
CA LEU A 157 10.50 19.42 -0.22
C LEU A 157 11.80 19.83 0.49
N VAL A 158 11.86 21.03 1.06
CA VAL A 158 13.03 21.52 1.81
C VAL A 158 13.28 20.63 3.02
N ILE A 159 12.25 20.34 3.82
CA ILE A 159 12.36 19.45 4.98
C ILE A 159 12.88 18.08 4.55
N TYR A 160 12.35 17.51 3.46
CA TYR A 160 12.80 16.23 2.94
C TYR A 160 14.28 16.27 2.54
N LEU A 161 14.71 17.28 1.78
CA LEU A 161 16.09 17.42 1.32
C LEU A 161 17.07 17.59 2.49
N VAL A 162 16.72 18.44 3.47
CA VAL A 162 17.53 18.65 4.68
C VAL A 162 17.59 17.36 5.51
N SER A 163 16.45 16.70 5.73
CA SER A 163 16.38 15.45 6.49
C SER A 163 17.12 14.31 5.77
N LYS A 164 17.07 14.25 4.45
CA LYS A 164 17.82 13.28 3.63
C LYS A 164 19.33 13.50 3.75
N ARG A 165 19.79 14.74 3.87
CA ARG A 165 21.22 15.07 4.05
C ARG A 165 21.71 14.74 5.47
N LEU A 166 20.93 15.08 6.49
CA LEU A 166 21.36 14.94 7.89
C LEU A 166 21.09 13.55 8.46
N PHE A 167 19.91 12.99 8.19
CA PHE A 167 19.43 11.73 8.74
C PHE A 167 18.77 10.86 7.65
N PRO A 168 19.53 10.33 6.65
CA PRO A 168 18.96 9.63 5.49
C PRO A 168 17.95 8.53 5.87
N ARG A 169 18.27 7.76 6.91
CA ARG A 169 17.45 6.66 7.45
C ARG A 169 16.08 7.11 7.96
N TYR A 170 15.96 8.34 8.45
CA TYR A 170 14.73 8.88 9.05
C TYR A 170 14.09 9.98 8.22
N SER A 171 14.61 10.25 7.02
CA SER A 171 14.22 11.37 6.16
C SER A 171 12.71 11.47 5.93
N ILE A 172 12.07 10.36 5.57
CA ILE A 172 10.62 10.30 5.34
C ILE A 172 9.85 10.56 6.64
N VAL A 173 10.24 9.92 7.74
CA VAL A 173 9.58 10.07 9.05
C VAL A 173 9.64 11.53 9.52
N LEU A 174 10.82 12.15 9.43
CA LEU A 174 11.01 13.56 9.78
C LEU A 174 10.17 14.48 8.90
N THR A 175 10.10 14.18 7.59
CA THR A 175 9.27 14.96 6.65
C THR A 175 7.80 14.93 7.05
N VAL A 176 7.27 13.76 7.41
CA VAL A 176 5.87 13.61 7.82
C VAL A 176 5.61 14.33 9.15
N ILE A 177 6.46 14.15 10.16
CA ILE A 177 6.29 14.77 11.48
C ILE A 177 6.35 16.29 11.37
N LEU A 178 7.41 16.83 10.75
CA LEU A 178 7.57 18.27 10.59
C LEU A 178 6.48 18.83 9.68
N GLY A 179 6.00 18.06 8.70
CA GLY A 179 4.87 18.44 7.88
C GLY A 179 3.56 18.56 8.61
N ALA A 180 3.25 17.62 9.51
CA ALA A 180 2.11 17.74 10.39
C ALA A 180 2.20 18.98 11.29
N VAL A 181 3.41 19.30 11.79
CA VAL A 181 3.65 20.46 12.65
C VAL A 181 3.45 21.79 11.91
N ILE A 182 3.92 21.91 10.67
CA ILE A 182 3.80 23.17 9.91
C ILE A 182 2.51 23.29 9.10
N CYS A 183 1.76 22.19 8.91
CA CYS A 183 0.50 22.18 8.16
C CYS A 183 -0.48 23.31 8.58
N PRO A 184 -0.70 23.57 9.88
CA PRO A 184 -1.60 24.65 10.33
C PRO A 184 -1.16 26.06 9.93
N LEU A 185 0.10 26.26 9.54
CA LEU A 185 0.61 27.55 9.07
C LEU A 185 0.23 27.86 7.62
N PHE A 186 -0.05 26.83 6.82
CA PHE A 186 -0.31 26.97 5.39
C PHE A 186 -1.73 26.61 4.98
N ILE A 187 -2.42 25.79 5.78
CA ILE A 187 -3.73 25.26 5.47
C ILE A 187 -4.62 25.51 6.69
N ASP A 188 -5.88 25.89 6.43
CA ASP A 188 -6.89 26.08 7.46
C ASP A 188 -7.22 24.74 8.16
N PHE A 189 -6.35 24.36 9.09
CA PHE A 189 -6.38 23.08 9.77
C PHE A 189 -7.30 23.17 10.98
N LYS A 190 -8.58 22.84 10.77
CA LYS A 190 -9.52 22.66 11.88
C LYS A 190 -9.30 21.28 12.47
N LEU A 191 -8.74 21.23 13.68
CA LEU A 191 -8.81 20.05 14.54
C LEU A 191 -10.30 19.77 14.81
N GLN A 192 -10.89 18.90 13.99
CA GLN A 192 -12.20 18.34 14.30
C GLN A 192 -12.09 17.61 15.64
N SER A 193 -13.17 17.65 16.43
CA SER A 193 -13.26 16.91 17.68
C SER A 193 -12.90 15.45 17.43
N ILE A 194 -11.73 15.02 17.92
CA ILE A 194 -11.28 13.64 17.79
C ILE A 194 -12.14 12.81 18.75
N THR A 195 -13.17 12.18 18.18
CA THR A 195 -13.95 11.19 18.92
C THR A 195 -13.20 9.88 18.88
N TRP A 196 -12.64 9.48 20.02
CA TRP A 196 -12.04 8.17 20.18
C TRP A 196 -13.13 7.10 20.15
N SER A 197 -13.09 6.25 19.15
CA SER A 197 -13.95 5.07 19.06
C SER A 197 -13.11 3.88 18.61
N LEU A 198 -13.42 2.70 19.16
CA LEU A 198 -12.80 1.48 18.69
C LEU A 198 -13.39 1.13 17.32
N THR A 199 -12.52 0.95 16.32
CA THR A 199 -12.98 0.54 15.00
C THR A 199 -13.61 -0.84 15.08
N GLN A 200 -14.85 -0.95 14.60
CA GLN A 200 -15.59 -2.20 14.54
C GLN A 200 -15.60 -2.73 13.10
N PRO A 201 -15.45 -4.06 12.91
CA PRO A 201 -15.61 -4.65 11.60
C PRO A 201 -17.06 -4.51 11.13
N VAL A 202 -17.22 -3.98 9.91
CA VAL A 202 -18.50 -3.88 9.21
C VAL A 202 -18.53 -5.00 8.17
N TRP A 203 -19.58 -5.82 8.22
CA TRP A 203 -19.78 -6.83 7.21
C TRP A 203 -20.14 -6.17 5.87
N MET A 204 -19.34 -6.43 4.84
CA MET A 204 -19.55 -5.94 3.47
C MET A 204 -19.67 -7.15 2.55
N GLN A 205 -20.90 -7.50 2.17
CA GLN A 205 -21.15 -8.70 1.37
C GLN A 205 -20.63 -8.51 -0.06
N PRO A 206 -19.76 -9.39 -0.58
CA PRO A 206 -19.26 -9.27 -1.93
C PRO A 206 -20.38 -9.47 -2.96
N SER A 207 -20.36 -8.64 -4.01
CA SER A 207 -21.14 -8.84 -5.24
C SER A 207 -20.19 -9.33 -6.33
N PHE A 208 -20.61 -10.33 -7.10
CA PHE A 208 -19.81 -10.89 -8.18
C PHE A 208 -20.43 -10.51 -9.53
N SER A 209 -19.73 -9.67 -10.28
CA SER A 209 -20.09 -9.31 -11.65
C SER A 209 -18.95 -9.62 -12.61
N TRP A 210 -19.30 -10.07 -13.82
CA TRP A 210 -18.30 -10.39 -14.85
C TRP A 210 -17.54 -9.14 -15.29
N SER A 211 -18.20 -7.98 -15.29
CA SER A 211 -17.60 -6.68 -15.56
C SER A 211 -16.52 -6.33 -14.54
N ALA A 212 -16.76 -6.52 -13.23
CA ALA A 212 -15.77 -6.25 -12.19
C ALA A 212 -14.65 -7.30 -12.17
N ILE A 213 -14.95 -8.56 -12.46
CA ILE A 213 -13.93 -9.62 -12.56
C ILE A 213 -12.96 -9.31 -13.70
N LEU A 214 -13.46 -9.03 -14.90
CA LEU A 214 -12.60 -8.74 -16.05
C LEU A 214 -11.96 -7.35 -15.97
N GLY A 215 -12.68 -6.35 -15.47
CA GLY A 215 -12.23 -4.95 -15.46
C GLY A 215 -11.44 -4.53 -14.23
N LEU A 216 -11.57 -5.23 -13.09
CA LEU A 216 -10.79 -4.98 -11.87
C LEU A 216 -9.93 -6.17 -11.47
N ALA A 217 -10.50 -7.37 -11.30
CA ALA A 217 -9.76 -8.50 -10.72
C ALA A 217 -8.56 -8.90 -11.58
N LEU A 218 -8.75 -8.99 -12.90
CA LEU A 218 -7.68 -9.38 -13.83
C LEU A 218 -6.56 -8.32 -13.91
N PRO A 219 -6.83 -7.01 -14.12
CA PRO A 219 -5.78 -6.00 -14.04
C PRO A 219 -5.06 -5.96 -12.69
N LEU A 220 -5.79 -6.05 -11.58
CA LEU A 220 -5.19 -6.09 -10.24
C LEU A 220 -4.28 -7.31 -10.06
N PHE A 221 -4.69 -8.47 -10.57
CA PHE A 221 -3.87 -9.68 -10.57
C PHE A 221 -2.55 -9.43 -11.31
N VAL A 222 -2.60 -8.88 -12.53
CA VAL A 222 -1.41 -8.58 -13.34
C VAL A 222 -0.51 -7.55 -12.64
N ILE A 223 -1.09 -6.46 -12.11
CA ILE A 223 -0.38 -5.43 -11.34
C ILE A 223 0.38 -6.04 -10.16
N ASN A 224 -0.31 -6.88 -9.37
CA ASN A 224 0.27 -7.46 -8.16
C ASN A 224 1.36 -8.49 -8.48
N MET A 225 1.15 -9.32 -9.50
CA MET A 225 2.14 -10.30 -9.95
C MET A 225 3.43 -9.63 -10.44
N THR A 226 3.31 -8.59 -11.26
CA THR A 226 4.47 -7.95 -11.91
C THR A 226 5.15 -6.88 -11.07
N SER A 227 4.39 -5.88 -10.59
CA SER A 227 4.96 -4.65 -10.05
C SER A 227 5.36 -4.76 -8.58
N GLN A 228 4.80 -5.72 -7.84
CA GLN A 228 4.99 -5.81 -6.38
C GLN A 228 5.83 -7.03 -5.98
N ASN A 229 5.47 -8.22 -6.48
CA ASN A 229 6.13 -9.45 -6.03
C ASN A 229 7.59 -9.54 -6.53
N LEU A 230 7.86 -9.16 -7.78
CA LEU A 230 9.20 -9.24 -8.37
C LEU A 230 10.23 -8.34 -7.64
N PRO A 231 9.98 -7.02 -7.45
CA PRO A 231 10.90 -6.17 -6.69
C PRO A 231 11.04 -6.62 -5.23
N GLY A 232 9.96 -7.10 -4.61
CA GLY A 232 10.00 -7.63 -3.24
C GLY A 232 10.95 -8.82 -3.10
N ILE A 233 10.87 -9.79 -4.03
CA ILE A 233 11.78 -10.95 -4.08
C ILE A 233 13.22 -10.50 -4.33
N ALA A 234 13.44 -9.58 -5.27
CA ALA A 234 14.77 -9.06 -5.58
C ALA A 234 15.41 -8.37 -4.38
N MET A 235 14.63 -7.62 -3.60
CA MET A 235 15.08 -6.95 -2.38
C MET A 235 15.45 -7.95 -1.28
N ILE A 236 14.65 -9.00 -1.06
CA ILE A 236 15.00 -10.06 -0.11
C ILE A 236 16.31 -10.75 -0.51
N LYS A 237 16.50 -11.02 -1.82
CA LYS A 237 17.75 -11.58 -2.36
C LYS A 237 18.95 -10.65 -2.18
N SER A 238 18.79 -9.34 -2.32
CA SER A 238 19.90 -8.39 -2.14
C SER A 238 20.41 -8.32 -0.69
N TYR A 239 19.60 -8.76 0.28
CA TYR A 239 20.01 -8.95 1.67
C TYR A 239 20.63 -10.33 1.97
N GLY A 240 20.89 -11.15 0.95
CA GLY A 240 21.54 -12.46 1.09
C GLY A 240 20.60 -13.61 1.47
N TYR A 241 19.29 -13.38 1.47
CA TYR A 241 18.31 -14.43 1.71
C TYR A 241 17.95 -15.16 0.40
N HIS A 242 17.57 -16.44 0.53
CA HIS A 242 17.08 -17.25 -0.58
C HIS A 242 15.56 -17.43 -0.43
N PRO A 243 14.74 -16.50 -0.95
CA PRO A 243 13.30 -16.58 -0.80
C PRO A 243 12.77 -17.81 -1.53
N HIS A 244 11.78 -18.46 -0.90
CA HIS A 244 11.07 -19.58 -1.49
C HIS A 244 10.10 -19.04 -2.52
N VAL A 245 10.59 -18.90 -3.74
CA VAL A 245 9.80 -18.66 -4.93
C VAL A 245 9.65 -20.00 -5.61
N ASN A 246 8.45 -20.60 -5.58
CA ASN A 246 8.19 -21.74 -6.44
C ASN A 246 8.46 -21.36 -7.90
#